data_AF-A0A0D2QY80-F1
#
_entry.id   AF-A0A0D2QY80-F1
#
_cell.length_a   1.000
_cell.length_b   1.000
_cell.length_c   1.000
_cell.angle_alpha   90.00
_cell.angle_beta   90.00
_cell.angle_gamma   90.00
#
_symmetry.space_group_name_H-M   'P 1'
#
loop_
_entity.id
_entity.type
_entity.pdbx_description
1 polymer ?
#
loop_
_entity_poly.entity_id
_entity_poly.type
_entity_poly.pdbx_seq_one_letter_code
_entity_poly.pdbx_strand_id
1 'polypeptide(L)'
;MHRQRYSSAVIKNFLARQTATKNLLATNDAVTKNKAYCDVFINHRGIDTKRTLATLLYDHLSRQKLKPFLDNKNMKPGDKLFDHIDNAIRNCKVGIAVFSPNYCKSYFCLHELALFAESKKKVIPIFCDVKPSQLSVTDNGNVPKKDLLRFESALEEAKCTVGLTFDSLEGNWLDVVNSASEIVMESLIEMKSINFH
;
A
#
# COMPACT_ATOMS: atom_id res chain seq x y z
N MET A 1 30.56 -58.73 6.25
CA MET A 1 29.95 -57.40 6.03
C MET A 1 31.05 -56.39 5.73
N HIS A 2 31.24 -56.01 4.47
CA HIS A 2 32.32 -55.13 4.03
C HIS A 2 31.84 -53.67 4.03
N ARG A 3 32.32 -52.84 4.98
CA ARG A 3 32.06 -51.39 4.96
C ARG A 3 33.06 -50.72 4.02
N GLN A 4 32.61 -50.27 2.85
CA GLN A 4 33.40 -49.39 1.99
C GLN A 4 33.74 -48.11 2.75
N ARG A 5 35.03 -47.88 3.01
CA ARG A 5 35.55 -46.62 3.54
C ARG A 5 35.71 -45.67 2.36
N TYR A 6 34.81 -44.70 2.23
CA TYR A 6 34.95 -43.63 1.25
C TYR A 6 36.13 -42.73 1.63
N SER A 7 36.93 -42.32 0.62
CA SER A 7 38.05 -41.40 0.80
C SER A 7 37.58 -40.05 1.37
N SER A 8 38.39 -39.45 2.25
CA SER A 8 38.11 -38.15 2.89
C SER A 8 37.77 -37.05 1.86
N ALA A 9 38.36 -37.10 0.67
CA ALA A 9 38.08 -36.16 -0.41
C ALA A 9 36.64 -36.28 -0.95
N VAL A 10 36.09 -37.50 -1.01
CA VAL A 10 34.72 -37.75 -1.48
C VAL A 10 33.71 -37.19 -0.49
N ILE A 11 33.95 -37.35 0.82
CA ILE A 11 33.10 -36.82 1.88
C ILE A 11 33.13 -35.28 1.89
N LYS A 12 34.30 -34.66 1.74
CA LYS A 12 34.43 -33.19 1.64
C LYS A 12 33.67 -32.63 0.44
N ASN A 13 33.78 -33.25 -0.73
CA ASN A 13 33.05 -32.83 -1.93
C ASN A 13 31.54 -32.98 -1.78
N PHE A 14 31.06 -34.06 -1.13
CA PHE A 14 29.65 -34.25 -0.87
C PHE A 14 29.09 -33.18 0.08
N LEU A 15 29.79 -32.89 1.18
CA LEU A 15 29.39 -31.84 2.13
C LEU A 15 29.42 -30.45 1.49
N ALA A 16 30.44 -30.12 0.68
CA ALA A 16 30.51 -28.86 -0.04
C ALA A 16 29.34 -28.67 -1.01
N ARG A 17 28.96 -29.73 -1.75
CA ARG A 17 27.77 -29.72 -2.62
C ARG A 17 26.47 -29.54 -1.83
N GLN A 18 26.35 -30.19 -0.66
CA GLN A 18 25.16 -30.06 0.18
C GLN A 18 25.02 -28.66 0.80
N THR A 19 26.14 -28.01 1.14
CA THR A 19 26.15 -26.61 1.58
C THR A 19 25.83 -25.65 0.44
N ALA A 20 26.38 -25.89 -0.76
CA ALA A 20 26.09 -25.07 -1.94
C ALA A 20 24.61 -25.16 -2.36
N THR A 21 23.99 -26.35 -2.31
CA THR A 21 22.56 -26.51 -2.61
C THR A 21 21.67 -25.89 -1.55
N LYS A 22 22.02 -25.98 -0.26
CA LYS A 22 21.31 -25.26 0.83
C LYS A 22 21.40 -23.74 0.66
N ASN A 23 22.58 -23.22 0.30
CA ASN A 23 22.76 -21.80 0.05
C ASN A 23 21.97 -21.35 -1.19
N LEU A 24 21.95 -22.16 -2.26
CA LEU A 24 21.18 -21.87 -3.47
C LEU A 24 19.66 -21.86 -3.22
N LEU A 25 19.16 -22.80 -2.41
CA LEU A 25 17.76 -22.84 -1.98
C LEU A 25 17.41 -21.63 -1.09
N ALA A 26 18.28 -21.27 -0.14
CA ALA A 26 18.10 -20.10 0.70
C ALA A 26 18.17 -18.77 -0.08
N THR A 27 19.03 -18.67 -1.10
CA THR A 27 19.07 -17.51 -1.99
C THR A 27 17.85 -17.44 -2.90
N ASN A 28 17.33 -18.58 -3.36
CA ASN A 28 16.11 -18.60 -4.17
C ASN A 28 14.87 -18.22 -3.34
N ASP A 29 14.79 -18.63 -2.07
CA ASP A 29 13.74 -18.18 -1.13
C ASP A 29 13.84 -16.69 -0.78
N ALA A 30 15.06 -16.14 -0.77
CA ALA A 30 15.30 -14.71 -0.52
C ALA A 30 15.05 -13.84 -1.76
N VAL A 31 15.33 -14.35 -2.97
CA VAL A 31 15.16 -13.65 -4.25
C VAL A 31 13.71 -13.71 -4.76
N THR A 32 12.93 -14.74 -4.39
CA THR A 32 11.52 -14.88 -4.79
C THR A 32 10.50 -14.25 -3.83
N LYS A 33 10.92 -13.86 -2.61
CA LYS A 33 10.11 -13.01 -1.74
C LYS A 33 10.43 -11.54 -2.01
N ASN A 34 9.90 -11.01 -3.11
CA ASN A 34 9.69 -9.57 -3.21
C ASN A 34 8.59 -9.21 -2.20
N LYS A 35 8.97 -9.18 -0.93
CA LYS A 35 8.10 -9.01 0.22
C LYS A 35 7.59 -7.59 0.10
N ALA A 36 6.33 -7.42 -0.30
CA ALA A 36 5.64 -6.13 -0.32
C ALA A 36 6.09 -5.33 0.92
N TYR A 37 6.80 -4.23 0.68
CA TYR A 37 7.37 -3.40 1.75
C TYR A 37 6.25 -2.82 2.63
N CYS A 38 5.05 -2.74 2.06
CA CYS A 38 3.81 -2.23 2.61
C CYS A 38 2.67 -3.17 2.21
N ASP A 39 1.76 -3.51 3.12
CA ASP A 39 0.51 -4.20 2.77
C ASP A 39 -0.55 -3.18 2.32
N VAL A 40 -0.60 -2.02 2.98
CA VAL A 40 -1.67 -1.02 2.84
C VAL A 40 -1.08 0.38 2.76
N PHE A 41 -1.30 1.11 1.66
CA PHE A 41 -0.89 2.50 1.58
C PHE A 41 -2.05 3.43 1.93
N ILE A 42 -1.86 4.36 2.86
CA ILE A 42 -2.87 5.34 3.28
C ILE A 42 -2.55 6.68 2.63
N ASN A 43 -3.32 7.03 1.61
CA ASN A 43 -3.23 8.28 0.90
C ASN A 43 -4.25 9.27 1.50
N HIS A 44 -3.75 10.42 1.94
CA HIS A 44 -4.53 11.38 2.72
C HIS A 44 -4.00 12.79 2.55
N ARG A 45 -4.80 13.79 2.95
CA ARG A 45 -4.37 15.18 2.99
C ARG A 45 -3.96 15.58 4.41
N GLY A 46 -2.66 15.58 4.70
CA GLY A 46 -2.11 15.83 6.04
C GLY A 46 -2.65 17.06 6.79
N ILE A 47 -2.92 18.17 6.09
CA ILE A 47 -3.42 19.41 6.73
C ILE A 47 -4.86 19.30 7.22
N ASP A 48 -5.70 18.56 6.50
CA ASP A 48 -7.09 18.31 6.89
C ASP A 48 -7.15 17.28 8.02
N THR A 49 -6.00 16.66 8.30
CA THR A 49 -5.95 15.41 9.01
C THR A 49 -4.97 15.39 10.20
N LYS A 50 -4.75 16.52 10.88
CA LYS A 50 -3.74 16.62 11.95
C LYS A 50 -4.01 15.84 13.27
N ARG A 51 -5.16 15.18 13.46
CA ARG A 51 -5.45 14.17 14.52
C ARG A 51 -6.43 13.11 14.00
N THR A 52 -6.00 12.23 13.10
CA THR A 52 -6.97 11.67 12.16
C THR A 52 -7.21 10.21 12.09
N LEU A 53 -8.37 9.94 11.49
CA LEU A 53 -8.73 8.77 10.73
C LEU A 53 -7.53 8.12 10.05
N ALA A 54 -6.69 8.84 9.31
CA ALA A 54 -5.49 8.26 8.68
C ALA A 54 -4.49 7.69 9.72
N THR A 55 -4.25 8.39 10.82
CA THR A 55 -3.39 7.90 11.92
C THR A 55 -4.08 6.77 12.70
N LEU A 56 -5.39 6.85 12.94
CA LEU A 56 -6.16 5.80 13.61
C LEU A 56 -6.18 4.51 12.79
N LEU A 57 -6.36 4.63 11.47
CA LEU A 57 -6.24 3.53 10.51
C LEU A 57 -4.83 2.95 10.55
N TYR A 58 -3.80 3.79 10.47
CA TYR A 58 -2.41 3.34 10.55
C TYR A 58 -2.15 2.53 11.84
N ASP A 59 -2.55 3.06 13.00
CA ASP A 59 -2.33 2.40 14.28
C ASP A 59 -3.16 1.11 14.40
N HIS A 60 -4.43 1.13 13.94
CA HIS A 60 -5.32 -0.03 14.00
C HIS A 60 -4.82 -1.17 13.10
N LEU A 61 -4.50 -0.89 11.84
CA LEU A 61 -3.96 -1.86 10.89
C LEU A 61 -2.61 -2.42 11.39
N SER A 62 -1.77 -1.58 12.01
CA SER A 62 -0.52 -2.02 12.63
C SER A 62 -0.77 -3.01 13.77
N ARG A 63 -1.76 -2.75 14.64
CA ARG A 63 -2.15 -3.68 15.73
C ARG A 63 -2.67 -5.02 15.18
N GLN A 64 -3.26 -5.01 14.00
CA GLN A 64 -3.66 -6.23 13.26
C GLN A 64 -2.49 -6.93 12.53
N LYS A 65 -1.25 -6.51 12.78
CA LYS A 65 -0.01 -7.07 12.19
C LYS A 65 0.11 -6.88 10.68
N LEU A 66 -0.65 -5.93 10.11
CA LEU A 66 -0.43 -5.44 8.75
C LEU A 66 0.69 -4.41 8.74
N LYS A 67 1.26 -4.15 7.56
CA LYS A 67 2.27 -3.12 7.35
C LYS A 67 1.68 -1.91 6.62
N PRO A 68 1.01 -0.99 7.32
CA PRO A 68 0.55 0.23 6.69
C PRO A 68 1.72 1.18 6.37
N PHE A 69 1.57 1.94 5.30
CA PHE A 69 2.42 3.07 4.97
C PHE A 69 1.59 4.35 5.04
N LEU A 70 2.06 5.31 5.81
CA LEU A 70 1.53 6.66 5.92
C LEU A 70 2.72 7.62 5.79
N ASP A 71 2.70 8.45 4.75
CA ASP A 71 3.77 9.39 4.39
C ASP A 71 4.40 10.13 5.59
N ASN A 72 3.57 10.74 6.46
CA ASN A 72 4.03 11.50 7.62
C ASN A 72 4.63 10.65 8.77
N LYS A 73 4.43 9.33 8.77
CA LYS A 73 4.99 8.38 9.75
C LYS A 73 6.19 7.62 9.20
N ASN A 74 6.19 7.35 7.90
CA ASN A 74 7.13 6.42 7.27
C ASN A 74 8.30 7.12 6.56
N MET A 75 8.20 8.43 6.28
CA MET A 75 9.28 9.20 5.68
C MET A 75 10.18 9.89 6.72
N LYS A 76 11.47 9.98 6.40
CA LYS A 76 12.49 10.67 7.20
C LYS A 76 12.97 11.95 6.50
N PRO A 77 13.49 12.95 7.25
CA PRO A 77 14.17 14.09 6.64
C PRO A 77 15.29 13.63 5.70
N GLY A 78 15.26 14.09 4.44
CA GLY A 78 16.22 13.72 3.40
C GLY A 78 15.73 12.64 2.43
N ASP A 79 14.61 11.97 2.71
CA ASP A 79 14.00 11.04 1.75
C ASP A 79 13.47 11.79 0.53
N LYS A 80 13.72 11.24 -0.67
CA LYS A 80 13.12 11.73 -1.90
C LYS A 80 11.64 11.33 -1.92
N LEU A 81 10.79 12.35 -1.88
CA LEU A 81 9.33 12.19 -1.76
C LEU A 81 8.73 11.25 -2.80
N PHE A 82 8.96 11.53 -4.08
CA PHE A 82 8.43 10.72 -5.18
C PHE A 82 9.03 9.31 -5.21
N ASP A 83 10.35 9.16 -5.12
CA ASP A 83 10.98 7.83 -5.21
C ASP A 83 10.46 6.86 -4.14
N HIS A 84 10.29 7.33 -2.89
CA HIS A 84 9.85 6.48 -1.79
C HIS A 84 8.33 6.21 -1.84
N ILE A 85 7.52 7.24 -2.09
CA ILE A 85 6.06 7.11 -2.15
C ILE A 85 5.62 6.27 -3.35
N ASP A 86 6.14 6.55 -4.54
CA ASP A 86 5.82 5.80 -5.75
C ASP A 86 6.16 4.32 -5.58
N ASN A 87 7.34 4.04 -5.02
CA ASN A 87 7.77 2.67 -4.78
C ASN A 87 6.88 1.99 -3.73
N ALA A 88 6.49 2.69 -2.67
CA ALA A 88 5.57 2.15 -1.67
C ALA A 88 4.19 1.84 -2.28
N ILE A 89 3.65 2.71 -3.14
CA ILE A 89 2.38 2.50 -3.85
C ILE A 89 2.48 1.30 -4.81
N ARG A 90 3.51 1.25 -5.66
CA ARG A 90 3.69 0.15 -6.62
C ARG A 90 3.83 -1.21 -5.93
N ASN A 91 4.40 -1.23 -4.72
CA ASN A 91 4.59 -2.47 -3.95
C ASN A 91 3.50 -2.74 -2.91
N CYS A 92 2.57 -1.81 -2.66
CA CYS A 92 1.46 -2.09 -1.76
C CYS A 92 0.46 -3.06 -2.41
N LYS A 93 -0.34 -3.73 -1.59
CA LYS A 93 -1.41 -4.62 -2.08
C LYS A 93 -2.71 -3.85 -2.24
N VAL A 94 -3.06 -3.06 -1.23
CA VAL A 94 -4.30 -2.28 -1.16
C VAL A 94 -3.96 -0.81 -0.87
N GLY A 95 -4.70 0.10 -1.48
CA GLY A 95 -4.70 1.53 -1.14
C GLY A 95 -5.94 1.90 -0.34
N ILE A 96 -5.81 2.84 0.60
CA ILE A 96 -6.92 3.58 1.19
C ILE A 96 -6.76 5.03 0.75
N ALA A 97 -7.80 5.61 0.15
CA ALA A 97 -7.85 7.03 -0.18
C ALA A 97 -8.83 7.74 0.75
N VAL A 98 -8.30 8.54 1.68
CA VAL A 98 -9.11 9.34 2.62
C VAL A 98 -9.37 10.70 1.99
N PHE A 99 -10.48 10.83 1.27
CA PHE A 99 -10.92 12.07 0.67
C PHE A 99 -11.44 13.03 1.74
N SER A 100 -10.94 14.26 1.71
CA SER A 100 -11.24 15.34 2.67
C SER A 100 -11.40 16.68 1.93
N PRO A 101 -11.88 17.77 2.58
CA PRO A 101 -12.22 19.01 1.90
C PRO A 101 -11.10 19.67 1.06
N ASN A 102 -9.82 19.49 1.42
CA ASN A 102 -8.68 20.01 0.67
C ASN A 102 -7.86 18.91 -0.02
N TYR A 103 -8.37 17.68 -0.11
CA TYR A 103 -7.69 16.58 -0.78
C TYR A 103 -7.36 16.90 -2.25
N CYS A 104 -8.36 17.32 -3.04
CA CYS A 104 -8.16 17.61 -4.47
C CYS A 104 -7.35 18.89 -4.72
N LYS A 105 -7.04 19.67 -3.69
CA LYS A 105 -6.13 20.83 -3.78
C LYS A 105 -4.65 20.42 -3.67
N SER A 106 -4.39 19.14 -3.41
CA SER A 106 -3.06 18.58 -3.20
C SER A 106 -2.57 17.86 -4.46
N TYR A 107 -1.55 18.40 -5.11
CA TYR A 107 -0.87 17.70 -6.20
C TYR A 107 -0.43 16.30 -5.77
N PHE A 108 0.17 16.17 -4.57
CA PHE A 108 0.64 14.88 -4.07
C PHE A 108 -0.49 13.88 -3.85
N CYS A 109 -1.63 14.30 -3.27
CA CYS A 109 -2.74 13.36 -3.04
C CYS A 109 -3.31 12.85 -4.37
N LEU A 110 -3.50 13.74 -5.35
CA LEU A 110 -3.98 13.38 -6.68
C LEU A 110 -2.96 12.52 -7.45
N HIS A 111 -1.67 12.80 -7.28
CA HIS A 111 -0.60 12.00 -7.87
C HIS A 111 -0.57 10.57 -7.32
N GLU A 112 -0.66 10.41 -6.00
CA GLU A 112 -0.75 9.10 -5.36
C GLU A 112 -2.00 8.33 -5.81
N LEU A 113 -3.15 9.01 -5.92
CA LEU A 113 -4.38 8.40 -6.43
C LEU A 113 -4.24 7.92 -7.88
N ALA A 114 -3.66 8.75 -8.75
CA ALA A 114 -3.38 8.36 -10.12
C ALA A 114 -2.41 7.18 -10.21
N LEU A 115 -1.38 7.15 -9.36
CA LEU A 115 -0.46 6.02 -9.31
C LEU A 115 -1.14 4.71 -8.89
N PHE A 116 -2.14 4.75 -7.99
CA PHE A 116 -2.94 3.57 -7.68
C PHE A 116 -3.68 3.05 -8.91
N ALA A 117 -4.39 3.93 -9.62
CA ALA A 117 -5.16 3.57 -10.81
C ALA A 117 -4.23 3.04 -11.93
N GLU A 118 -3.14 3.73 -12.23
CA GLU A 118 -2.13 3.33 -13.21
C GLU A 118 -1.49 1.97 -12.87
N SER A 119 -1.28 1.72 -11.57
CA SER A 119 -0.72 0.45 -11.07
C SER A 119 -1.78 -0.62 -10.81
N LYS A 120 -3.04 -0.38 -11.19
CA LYS A 120 -4.20 -1.28 -11.02
C LYS A 120 -4.35 -1.78 -9.58
N LYS A 121 -4.11 -0.92 -8.60
CA LYS A 121 -4.25 -1.24 -7.18
C LYS A 121 -5.72 -1.17 -6.79
N LYS A 122 -6.18 -2.10 -5.96
CA LYS A 122 -7.49 -1.99 -5.31
C LYS A 122 -7.42 -0.80 -4.34
N VAL A 123 -8.33 0.17 -4.50
CA VAL A 123 -8.44 1.34 -3.63
C VAL A 123 -9.75 1.27 -2.86
N ILE A 124 -9.69 1.49 -1.55
CA ILE A 124 -10.86 1.64 -0.67
C ILE A 124 -11.04 3.14 -0.41
N PRO A 125 -12.05 3.79 -1.02
CA PRO A 125 -12.29 5.20 -0.78
C PRO A 125 -13.02 5.41 0.56
N ILE A 126 -12.56 6.41 1.32
CA ILE A 126 -13.26 6.92 2.51
C ILE A 126 -13.53 8.41 2.30
N PHE A 127 -14.79 8.79 2.26
CA PHE A 127 -15.25 10.15 2.06
C PHE A 127 -15.49 10.81 3.43
N CYS A 128 -14.49 11.54 3.91
CA CYS A 128 -14.49 12.23 5.21
C CYS A 128 -14.94 13.69 5.03
N ASP A 129 -16.11 14.04 5.56
CA ASP A 129 -16.71 15.39 5.49
C ASP A 129 -16.90 15.93 4.06
N VAL A 130 -16.93 15.03 3.08
CA VAL A 130 -17.11 15.34 1.67
C VAL A 130 -18.02 14.31 1.00
N LYS A 131 -18.75 14.74 -0.02
CA LYS A 131 -19.47 13.87 -0.94
C LYS A 131 -18.62 13.65 -2.19
N PRO A 132 -18.75 12.49 -2.87
CA PRO A 132 -18.05 12.25 -4.13
C PRO A 132 -18.25 13.35 -5.17
N SER A 133 -19.46 13.94 -5.24
CA SER A 133 -19.79 15.03 -6.17
C SER A 133 -19.10 16.36 -5.86
N GLN A 134 -18.57 16.54 -4.65
CA GLN A 134 -17.80 17.73 -4.26
C GLN A 134 -16.32 17.62 -4.66
N LEU A 135 -15.86 16.44 -5.08
CA LEU A 135 -14.49 16.20 -5.50
C LEU A 135 -14.34 16.51 -6.99
N SER A 136 -13.38 17.39 -7.31
CA SER A 136 -13.03 17.74 -8.68
C SER A 136 -11.55 18.14 -8.77
N VAL A 137 -10.92 17.84 -9.91
CA VAL A 137 -9.60 18.37 -10.26
C VAL A 137 -9.79 19.71 -10.92
N THR A 138 -9.02 20.72 -10.51
CA THR A 138 -9.10 22.07 -11.10
C THR A 138 -7.80 22.40 -11.82
N ASP A 139 -7.91 22.90 -13.05
CA ASP A 139 -6.76 23.44 -13.78
C ASP A 139 -6.46 24.88 -13.32
N ASN A 140 -5.40 25.02 -12.53
CA ASN A 140 -4.90 26.31 -12.07
C ASN A 140 -3.71 26.81 -12.89
N GLY A 141 -3.40 26.18 -14.04
CA GLY A 141 -2.27 26.50 -14.92
C GLY A 141 -0.90 26.01 -14.45
N ASN A 142 -0.81 25.46 -13.23
CA ASN A 142 0.45 25.03 -12.60
C ASN A 142 0.76 23.55 -12.79
N VAL A 143 -0.20 22.77 -13.29
CA VAL A 143 -0.09 21.31 -13.44
C VAL A 143 -0.04 20.98 -14.93
N PRO A 144 0.91 20.16 -15.41
CA PRO A 144 0.94 19.75 -16.80
C PRO A 144 -0.38 19.09 -17.23
N LYS A 145 -0.86 19.37 -18.45
CA LYS A 145 -2.13 18.80 -18.95
C LYS A 145 -2.20 17.28 -18.86
N LYS A 146 -1.09 16.60 -19.12
CA LYS A 146 -1.00 15.14 -18.97
C LYS A 146 -1.30 14.67 -17.53
N ASP A 147 -0.91 15.46 -16.55
CA ASP A 147 -1.10 15.15 -15.13
C ASP A 147 -2.55 15.41 -14.74
N LEU A 148 -3.18 16.46 -15.26
CA LEU A 148 -4.61 16.73 -15.06
C LEU A 148 -5.48 15.57 -15.55
N LEU A 149 -5.21 15.04 -16.75
CA LEU A 149 -5.97 13.93 -17.32
C LEU A 149 -5.92 12.66 -16.46
N ARG A 150 -4.72 12.29 -15.97
CA ARG A 150 -4.60 11.12 -15.07
C ARG A 150 -5.27 11.38 -13.72
N PHE A 151 -5.22 12.60 -13.20
CA PHE A 151 -5.86 12.95 -11.93
C PHE A 151 -7.38 12.87 -12.05
N GLU A 152 -7.95 13.41 -13.13
CA GLU A 152 -9.38 13.35 -13.41
C GLU A 152 -9.83 11.89 -13.57
N SER A 153 -9.12 11.10 -14.38
CA SER A 153 -9.44 9.69 -14.59
C SER A 153 -9.45 8.90 -13.28
N ALA A 154 -8.41 9.06 -12.45
CA ALA A 154 -8.30 8.33 -11.19
C ALA A 154 -9.33 8.80 -10.15
N LEU A 155 -9.66 10.09 -10.16
CA LEU A 155 -10.69 10.64 -9.28
C LEU A 155 -12.09 10.13 -9.65
N GLU A 156 -12.42 10.09 -10.94
CA GLU A 156 -13.71 9.55 -11.40
C GLU A 156 -13.84 8.04 -11.13
N GLU A 157 -12.76 7.26 -11.29
CA GLU A 157 -12.73 5.85 -10.90
C GLU A 157 -13.01 5.67 -9.40
N ALA A 158 -12.34 6.47 -8.55
CA ALA A 158 -12.53 6.42 -7.10
C ALA A 158 -13.95 6.87 -6.69
N LYS A 159 -14.53 7.87 -7.36
CA LYS A 159 -15.92 8.31 -7.13
C LYS A 159 -16.95 7.24 -7.52
N CYS A 160 -16.64 6.42 -8.52
CA CYS A 160 -17.48 5.29 -8.96
C CYS A 160 -17.24 4.01 -8.15
N THR A 161 -16.30 4.02 -7.20
CA THR A 161 -16.00 2.88 -6.33
C THR A 161 -16.80 3.00 -5.03
N VAL A 162 -17.45 1.91 -4.61
CA VAL A 162 -18.17 1.88 -3.32
C VAL A 162 -17.16 2.09 -2.19
N GLY A 163 -17.45 3.06 -1.32
CA GLY A 163 -16.59 3.46 -0.21
C GLY A 163 -17.34 3.67 1.08
N LEU A 164 -16.60 4.06 2.11
CA LEU A 164 -17.16 4.46 3.39
C LEU A 164 -17.41 5.98 3.40
N THR A 165 -18.53 6.40 3.98
CA THR A 165 -18.79 7.81 4.28
C THR A 165 -18.55 8.06 5.76
N PHE A 166 -17.91 9.16 6.11
CA PHE A 166 -17.62 9.51 7.49
C PHE A 166 -17.82 11.01 7.72
N ASP A 167 -18.56 11.33 8.78
CA ASP A 167 -18.72 12.68 9.30
C ASP A 167 -17.88 12.78 10.57
N SER A 168 -16.90 13.68 10.59
CA SER A 168 -15.95 13.79 11.70
C SER A 168 -16.53 14.48 12.94
N LEU A 169 -17.68 15.16 12.81
CA LEU A 169 -18.37 15.83 13.91
C LEU A 169 -19.34 14.88 14.62
N GLU A 170 -20.11 14.11 13.85
CA GLU A 170 -21.19 13.27 14.39
C GLU A 170 -20.87 11.76 14.35
N GLY A 171 -19.89 11.36 13.56
CA GLY A 171 -19.60 9.95 13.28
C GLY A 171 -18.80 9.24 14.39
N ASN A 172 -18.99 7.92 14.47
CA ASN A 172 -18.20 7.07 15.35
C ASN A 172 -16.86 6.71 14.68
N TRP A 173 -15.78 7.28 15.21
CA TRP A 173 -14.40 7.05 14.75
C TRP A 173 -13.98 5.58 14.81
N LEU A 174 -14.44 4.84 15.82
CA LEU A 174 -14.08 3.43 15.98
C LEU A 174 -14.74 2.59 14.88
N ASP A 175 -16.01 2.87 14.57
CA ASP A 175 -16.77 2.12 13.57
C ASP A 175 -16.15 2.27 12.19
N VAL A 176 -15.86 3.51 11.75
CA VAL A 176 -15.22 3.73 10.43
C VAL A 176 -13.84 3.07 10.34
N VAL A 177 -13.05 3.10 11.42
CA VAL A 177 -11.72 2.48 11.46
C VAL A 177 -11.82 0.97 11.40
N ASN A 178 -12.76 0.37 12.15
CA ASN A 178 -12.99 -1.07 12.15
C ASN A 178 -13.49 -1.53 10.77
N SER A 179 -14.52 -0.89 10.22
CA SER A 179 -15.06 -1.24 8.90
C SER A 179 -14.01 -1.11 7.80
N ALA A 180 -13.23 -0.03 7.78
CA ALA A 180 -12.15 0.12 6.81
C ALA A 180 -11.09 -0.99 6.94
N SER A 181 -10.74 -1.36 8.18
CA SER A 181 -9.75 -2.40 8.46
C SER A 181 -10.26 -3.80 8.06
N GLU A 182 -11.54 -4.09 8.29
CA GLU A 182 -12.20 -5.31 7.84
C GLU A 182 -12.17 -5.45 6.31
N ILE A 183 -12.60 -4.40 5.58
CA ILE A 183 -12.57 -4.39 4.11
C ILE A 183 -11.14 -4.59 3.57
N VAL A 184 -10.14 -3.99 4.23
CA VAL A 184 -8.73 -4.22 3.90
C VAL A 184 -8.34 -5.68 4.09
N MET A 185 -8.68 -6.28 5.24
CA MET A 185 -8.34 -7.68 5.52
C MET A 185 -9.00 -8.64 4.54
N GLU A 186 -10.28 -8.44 4.23
CA GLU A 186 -11.03 -9.19 3.22
C GLU A 186 -10.35 -9.10 1.86
N SER A 187 -10.01 -7.87 1.43
CA SER A 187 -9.30 -7.63 0.18
C SER A 187 -7.95 -8.35 0.11
N LEU A 188 -7.20 -8.38 1.23
CA LEU A 188 -5.92 -9.08 1.31
C LEU A 188 -6.09 -10.61 1.29
N ILE A 189 -7.20 -11.14 1.81
CA ILE A 189 -7.53 -12.56 1.77
C ILE A 189 -7.90 -12.96 0.34
N GLU A 190 -8.78 -12.21 -0.32
CA GLU A 190 -9.17 -12.42 -1.73
C GLU A 190 -7.94 -12.50 -2.64
N MET A 191 -7.01 -11.56 -2.49
CA MET A 191 -5.77 -11.53 -3.27
C MET A 191 -4.86 -12.74 -3.01
N LYS A 192 -4.84 -13.28 -1.79
CA LYS A 192 -4.07 -14.51 -1.50
C LYS A 192 -4.72 -15.70 -2.19
N SER A 193 -6.04 -15.84 -2.11
CA SER A 193 -6.78 -16.95 -2.70
C SER A 193 -6.63 -17.02 -4.22
N ILE A 194 -6.58 -15.87 -4.91
CA ILE A 194 -6.37 -15.80 -6.38
C ILE A 194 -4.97 -16.30 -6.78
N ASN A 195 -3.95 -16.16 -5.93
CA ASN A 195 -2.59 -16.63 -6.23
C ASN A 195 -2.37 -18.14 -6.00
N PHE A 196 -3.40 -18.88 -5.56
CA PHE A 196 -3.37 -20.34 -5.38
C PHE A 196 -4.16 -21.10 -6.46
N HIS A 197 -4.61 -20.41 -7.51
CA HIS A 197 -5.25 -20.97 -8.70
C HIS A 197 -4.46 -20.58 -9.94
#